data_AF-A0A951B9Y5-F1
#
_entry.id   AF-A0A951B9Y5-F1
#
_cell.length_a   1.000
_cell.length_b   1.000
_cell.length_c   1.000
_cell.angle_alpha   90.00
_cell.angle_beta   90.00
_cell.angle_gamma   90.00
#
_symmetry.space_group_name_H-M   'P 1'
#
loop_
_entity.id
_entity.type
_entity.pdbx_description
1 polymer ?
#
loop_
_entity_poly.entity_id
_entity_poly.type
_entity_poly.pdbx_seq_one_letter_code
_entity_poly.pdbx_strand_id
1 'polypeptide(L)'
;MEASLTAEGSTRDLMRATLAMVYERLAANKKAREMMRLLIAEGPRFPELTELYHSEVGERAVSIWRRLVTRGISRGEFRTGPILNNPHVIYGPVLMAAIWQMLFGRRHGLDLDSWFESHLDLVLNGLEKPKRGGRG
;
A
#
# COMPACT_ATOMS: atom_id res chain seq x y z
N MET A 1 -8.78 -9.81 -10.20
CA MET A 1 -7.98 -8.65 -9.69
C MET A 1 -7.55 -7.71 -10.81
N GLU A 2 -7.70 -8.07 -12.10
CA GLU A 2 -7.50 -7.15 -13.23
C GLU A 2 -8.61 -6.10 -13.41
N ALA A 3 -9.83 -6.38 -12.93
CA ALA A 3 -11.01 -5.54 -13.13
C ALA A 3 -10.99 -4.14 -12.46
N SER A 4 -9.98 -3.83 -11.63
CA SER A 4 -9.92 -2.53 -10.92
C SER A 4 -9.19 -1.45 -11.74
N LEU A 5 -8.26 -1.82 -12.63
CA LEU A 5 -7.44 -0.86 -13.38
C LEU A 5 -8.19 -0.22 -14.56
N THR A 6 -9.33 -0.78 -14.95
CA THR A 6 -10.22 -0.31 -16.02
C THR A 6 -11.35 0.61 -15.54
N ALA A 7 -11.43 0.91 -14.23
CA ALA A 7 -12.47 1.79 -13.71
C ALA A 7 -12.37 3.21 -14.33
N GLU A 8 -13.51 3.76 -14.75
CA GLU A 8 -13.65 5.07 -15.42
C GLU A 8 -13.27 6.29 -14.52
N GLY A 9 -12.91 6.05 -13.25
CA GLY A 9 -12.54 7.09 -12.28
C GLY A 9 -11.11 7.63 -12.37
N SER A 10 -10.82 8.64 -11.54
CA SER A 10 -9.46 9.19 -11.40
C SER A 10 -8.49 8.17 -10.80
N THR A 11 -7.20 8.27 -11.09
CA THR A 11 -6.18 7.41 -10.45
C THR A 11 -6.10 7.69 -8.95
N ARG A 12 -6.40 8.91 -8.53
CA ARG A 12 -6.52 9.29 -7.11
C ARG A 12 -7.57 8.46 -6.39
N ASP A 13 -8.78 8.34 -6.97
CA ASP A 13 -9.86 7.55 -6.37
C ASP A 13 -9.52 6.07 -6.34
N LEU A 14 -8.88 5.58 -7.41
CA LEU A 14 -8.43 4.20 -7.50
C LEU A 14 -7.33 3.89 -6.47
N MET A 15 -6.42 4.83 -6.20
CA MET A 15 -5.43 4.74 -5.13
C MET A 15 -6.08 4.67 -3.75
N ARG A 16 -7.03 5.56 -3.47
CA ARG A 16 -7.81 5.53 -2.22
C ARG A 16 -8.50 4.18 -2.03
N ALA A 17 -9.24 3.71 -3.03
CA ALA A 17 -9.97 2.45 -2.96
C ALA A 17 -9.05 1.23 -2.80
N THR A 18 -7.93 1.21 -3.53
CA THR A 18 -6.95 0.12 -3.43
C THR A 18 -6.29 0.09 -2.06
N LEU A 19 -5.89 1.25 -1.51
CA LEU A 19 -5.34 1.33 -0.17
C LEU A 19 -6.36 0.89 0.89
N ALA A 20 -7.61 1.37 0.81
CA ALA A 20 -8.67 1.00 1.75
C ALA A 20 -8.87 -0.53 1.78
N MET A 21 -8.99 -1.16 0.62
CA MET A 21 -9.08 -2.62 0.50
C MET A 21 -7.87 -3.33 1.14
N VAL A 22 -6.67 -2.78 0.98
CA VAL A 22 -5.44 -3.36 1.54
C VAL A 22 -5.39 -3.20 3.07
N TYR A 23 -5.88 -2.08 3.63
CA TYR A 23 -6.06 -1.93 5.08
C TYR A 23 -7.02 -2.97 5.65
N GLU A 24 -8.19 -3.15 5.03
CA GLU A 24 -9.17 -4.15 5.45
C GLU A 24 -8.57 -5.56 5.45
N ARG A 25 -7.86 -5.91 4.37
CA ARG A 25 -7.31 -7.27 4.17
C ARG A 25 -6.07 -7.57 4.99
N LEU A 26 -5.29 -6.56 5.38
CA LEU A 26 -4.03 -6.76 6.11
C LEU A 26 -4.07 -6.16 7.53
N ALA A 27 -4.23 -4.85 7.65
CA ALA A 27 -4.13 -4.15 8.93
C ALA A 27 -5.30 -4.47 9.86
N ALA A 28 -6.53 -4.51 9.36
CA ALA A 28 -7.73 -4.81 10.15
C ALA A 28 -7.96 -6.32 10.34
N ASN A 29 -7.51 -7.16 9.40
CA ASN A 29 -7.73 -8.61 9.44
C ASN A 29 -6.78 -9.35 10.40
N LYS A 30 -7.32 -9.89 11.50
CA LYS A 30 -6.54 -10.65 12.51
C LYS A 30 -5.78 -11.84 11.93
N LYS A 31 -6.42 -12.64 11.05
CA LYS A 31 -5.79 -13.83 10.46
C LYS A 31 -4.62 -13.44 9.55
N ALA A 32 -4.78 -12.38 8.76
CA ALA A 32 -3.69 -11.85 7.92
C ALA A 32 -2.49 -11.40 8.75
N ARG A 33 -2.75 -10.70 9.86
CA ARG A 33 -1.70 -10.32 10.81
C ARG A 33 -0.99 -11.54 11.41
N GLU A 34 -1.73 -12.57 11.83
CA GLU A 34 -1.14 -13.80 12.37
C GLU A 34 -0.26 -14.54 11.34
N MET A 35 -0.69 -14.62 10.08
CA MET A 35 0.13 -15.18 9.00
C MET A 35 1.40 -14.37 8.77
N MET A 36 1.30 -13.04 8.76
CA MET A 36 2.45 -12.14 8.64
C MET A 36 3.44 -12.38 9.79
N ARG A 37 2.96 -12.52 11.02
CA ARG A 37 3.81 -12.82 12.19
C ARG A 37 4.57 -14.13 12.02
N LEU A 38 3.89 -15.18 11.55
CA LEU A 38 4.52 -16.48 11.30
C LEU A 38 5.58 -16.38 10.21
N LEU A 39 5.29 -15.70 9.10
CA LEU A 39 6.25 -15.50 8.03
C LEU A 39 7.49 -14.73 8.52
N ILE A 40 7.30 -13.70 9.34
CA ILE A 40 8.42 -12.92 9.89
C ILE A 40 9.25 -13.78 10.87
N ALA A 41 8.60 -14.55 11.73
CA ALA A 41 9.28 -15.34 12.76
C ALA A 41 9.99 -16.57 12.19
N GLU A 42 9.36 -17.28 11.26
CA GLU A 42 9.81 -18.59 10.76
C GLU A 42 10.41 -18.51 9.36
N GLY A 43 10.20 -17.42 8.60
CA GLY A 43 10.70 -17.25 7.24
C GLY A 43 12.21 -17.51 7.09
N PRO A 44 13.08 -16.94 7.95
CA PRO A 44 14.51 -17.23 7.89
C PRO A 44 14.89 -18.71 8.10
N ARG A 45 14.02 -19.49 8.77
CA ARG A 45 14.21 -20.92 9.02
C ARG A 45 13.74 -21.79 7.84
N PHE A 46 12.82 -21.28 7.02
CA PHE A 46 12.24 -21.99 5.87
C PHE A 46 12.36 -21.11 4.61
N PRO A 47 13.55 -21.03 3.99
CA PRO A 47 13.78 -20.18 2.82
C PRO A 47 12.82 -20.44 1.66
N GLU A 48 12.42 -21.69 1.45
CA GLU A 48 11.47 -22.07 0.40
C GLU A 48 10.09 -21.42 0.61
N LEU A 49 9.66 -21.25 1.86
CA LEU A 49 8.43 -20.56 2.20
C LEU A 49 8.53 -19.07 1.87
N THR A 50 9.69 -18.45 2.11
CA THR A 50 9.90 -17.03 1.81
C THR A 50 9.94 -16.76 0.31
N GLU A 51 10.53 -17.67 -0.48
CA GLU A 51 10.56 -17.58 -1.94
C GLU A 51 9.17 -17.74 -2.54
N LEU A 52 8.40 -18.72 -2.05
CA LEU A 52 7.01 -18.92 -2.46
C LEU A 52 6.15 -17.69 -2.12
N TYR A 53 6.27 -17.16 -0.91
CA TYR A 53 5.53 -15.96 -0.52
C TYR A 53 5.94 -14.74 -1.36
N HIS A 54 7.23 -14.57 -1.64
CA HIS A 54 7.73 -13.47 -2.45
C HIS A 54 7.14 -13.52 -3.86
N SER A 55 7.21 -14.68 -4.53
CA SER A 55 6.67 -14.86 -5.89
C SER A 55 5.14 -14.72 -5.96
N GLU A 56 4.39 -15.29 -5.02
CA GLU A 56 2.92 -15.28 -5.07
C GLU A 56 2.29 -13.97 -4.57
N VAL A 57 2.89 -13.35 -3.55
CA VAL A 57 2.33 -12.20 -2.84
C VAL A 57 3.16 -10.94 -3.05
N GLY A 58 4.47 -11.01 -2.84
CA GLY A 58 5.38 -9.87 -2.91
C GLY A 58 5.41 -9.22 -4.29
N GLU A 59 5.77 -9.98 -5.32
CA GLU A 59 5.85 -9.52 -6.70
C GLU A 59 4.50 -9.00 -7.20
N ARG A 60 3.43 -9.72 -6.85
CA ARG A 60 2.07 -9.34 -7.20
C ARG A 60 1.68 -8.00 -6.58
N ALA A 61 1.96 -7.80 -5.29
CA ALA A 61 1.69 -6.53 -4.61
C ALA A 61 2.46 -5.38 -5.28
N VAL A 62 3.77 -5.54 -5.50
CA VAL A 62 4.62 -4.54 -6.18
C VAL A 62 4.08 -4.20 -7.57
N SER A 63 3.67 -5.21 -8.34
CA SER A 63 3.12 -5.02 -9.69
C SER A 63 1.85 -4.18 -9.70
N ILE A 64 0.92 -4.40 -8.77
CA ILE A 64 -0.32 -3.62 -8.65
C ILE A 64 0.00 -2.14 -8.45
N TRP A 65 0.84 -1.82 -7.45
CA TRP A 65 1.17 -0.44 -7.13
C TRP A 65 1.94 0.25 -8.24
N ARG A 66 2.89 -0.44 -8.87
CA ARG A 66 3.61 0.08 -10.03
C ARG A 66 2.64 0.41 -11.17
N ARG A 67 1.72 -0.50 -11.53
CA ARG A 67 0.71 -0.27 -12.57
C ARG A 67 -0.16 0.95 -12.25
N LEU A 68 -0.58 1.09 -10.99
CA LEU A 68 -1.41 2.19 -10.56
C LEU A 68 -0.70 3.55 -10.67
N VAL A 69 0.55 3.63 -10.21
CA VAL A 69 1.37 4.84 -10.38
C VAL A 69 1.60 5.15 -11.86
N THR A 70 1.96 4.15 -12.66
CA THR A 70 2.16 4.32 -14.11
C THR A 70 0.89 4.84 -14.80
N ARG A 71 -0.30 4.34 -14.43
CA ARG A 71 -1.58 4.86 -14.92
C ARG A 71 -1.77 6.34 -14.58
N GLY A 72 -1.43 6.76 -13.36
CA GLY A 72 -1.54 8.17 -12.96
C GLY A 72 -0.57 9.07 -13.70
N ILE A 73 0.65 8.58 -13.97
CA ILE A 73 1.64 9.29 -14.77
C ILE A 73 1.18 9.43 -16.22
N SER A 74 0.69 8.36 -16.84
CA SER A 74 0.25 8.38 -18.25
C SER A 74 -0.96 9.29 -18.47
N ARG A 75 -1.83 9.42 -17.46
CA ARG A 75 -2.96 10.36 -17.45
C ARG A 75 -2.58 11.78 -17.02
N GLY A 76 -1.32 12.01 -16.66
CA GLY A 76 -0.81 13.31 -16.25
C GLY A 76 -1.22 13.76 -14.84
N GLU A 77 -1.88 12.89 -14.07
CA GLU A 77 -2.35 13.12 -12.69
C GLU A 77 -1.19 13.06 -11.68
N PHE A 78 -0.25 12.13 -11.88
CA PHE A 78 0.92 11.94 -11.02
C PHE A 78 2.23 12.37 -11.70
N ARG A 79 3.25 12.65 -10.89
CA ARG A 79 4.61 12.95 -11.35
C ARG A 79 5.47 11.69 -11.45
N THR A 80 6.42 11.69 -12.38
CA THR A 80 7.48 10.67 -12.43
C THR A 80 8.42 10.83 -11.23
N GLY A 81 8.97 9.72 -10.73
CA GLY A 81 9.96 9.76 -9.66
C GLY A 81 10.41 8.37 -9.16
N PRO A 82 11.24 8.33 -8.11
CA PRO A 82 11.83 7.09 -7.58
C PRO A 82 10.81 6.05 -7.10
N ILE A 83 9.56 6.45 -6.87
CA ILE A 83 8.47 5.58 -6.43
C ILE A 83 8.15 4.45 -7.43
N LEU A 84 8.45 4.62 -8.73
CA LEU A 84 8.30 3.57 -9.74
C LEU A 84 9.25 2.39 -9.50
N ASN A 85 10.45 2.70 -9.01
CA ASN A 85 11.47 1.71 -8.68
C ASN A 85 11.14 1.03 -7.34
N ASN A 86 10.58 1.81 -6.40
CA ASN A 86 10.32 1.39 -5.02
C ASN A 86 8.84 1.53 -4.63
N PRO A 87 7.90 0.84 -5.31
CA PRO A 87 6.47 1.00 -5.05
C PRO A 87 6.05 0.44 -3.67
N HIS A 88 6.92 -0.33 -3.00
CA HIS A 88 6.70 -0.79 -1.63
C HIS A 88 6.55 0.35 -0.61
N VAL A 89 7.15 1.50 -0.89
CA VAL A 89 6.99 2.71 -0.07
C VAL A 89 5.51 3.14 0.04
N ILE A 90 4.70 2.85 -0.99
CA ILE A 90 3.27 3.19 -0.99
C ILE A 90 2.50 2.41 0.09
N TYR A 91 2.80 1.12 0.29
CA TYR A 91 2.06 0.28 1.22
C TYR A 91 2.81 -0.02 2.53
N GLY A 92 4.03 0.48 2.69
CA GLY A 92 4.82 0.39 3.93
C GLY A 92 4.03 0.81 5.18
N PRO A 93 3.29 1.94 5.17
CA PRO A 93 2.48 2.34 6.33
C PRO A 93 1.36 1.35 6.68
N VAL A 94 0.82 0.58 5.71
CA VAL A 94 -0.14 -0.51 5.98
C VAL A 94 0.54 -1.61 6.79
N LEU A 95 1.74 -2.02 6.38
CA LEU A 95 2.51 -3.06 7.07
C LEU A 95 2.86 -2.60 8.49
N MET A 96 3.26 -1.33 8.65
CA MET A 96 3.53 -0.74 9.95
C MET A 96 2.29 -0.76 10.85
N ALA A 97 1.12 -0.38 10.34
CA ALA A 97 -0.14 -0.44 11.08
C ALA A 97 -0.49 -1.89 11.49
N ALA A 98 -0.32 -2.85 10.58
CA ALA A 98 -0.54 -4.26 10.89
C ALA A 98 0.39 -4.74 12.02
N ILE A 99 1.69 -4.42 11.96
CA ILE A 99 2.67 -4.76 12.99
C ILE A 99 2.32 -4.12 14.32
N TRP A 100 1.95 -2.82 14.32
CA TRP A 100 1.57 -2.12 15.54
C TRP A 100 0.34 -2.75 16.19
N GLN A 101 -0.69 -3.07 15.41
CA GLN A 101 -1.89 -3.73 15.93
C GLN A 101 -1.59 -5.13 16.49
N MET A 102 -0.61 -5.86 15.94
CA MET A 102 -0.16 -7.14 16.51
C MET A 102 0.50 -6.97 17.86
N LEU A 103 1.41 -6.00 17.98
CA LEU A 103 2.27 -5.84 19.17
C LEU A 103 1.57 -5.10 20.29
N PHE A 104 0.83 -4.05 19.95
CA PHE A 104 0.33 -3.06 20.91
C PHE A 104 -1.20 -2.90 20.89
N GLY A 105 -1.90 -3.53 19.94
CA GLY A 105 -3.33 -3.33 19.70
C GLY A 105 -4.25 -3.53 20.92
N ARG A 106 -3.82 -4.27 21.95
CA ARG A 106 -4.60 -4.48 23.17
C ARG A 106 -4.61 -3.28 24.13
N ARG A 107 -3.56 -2.44 24.10
CA ARG A 107 -3.37 -1.34 25.07
C ARG A 107 -3.09 0.01 24.43
N HIS A 108 -2.45 0.01 23.27
CA HIS A 108 -2.10 1.20 22.49
C HIS A 108 -2.50 0.97 21.02
N GLY A 109 -3.76 0.62 20.80
CA GLY A 109 -4.28 0.41 19.44
C GLY A 109 -4.17 1.66 18.59
N LEU A 110 -3.95 1.47 17.30
CA LEU A 110 -4.05 2.55 16.32
C LEU A 110 -5.52 2.78 15.97
N ASP A 111 -5.90 4.06 15.92
CA ASP A 111 -7.04 4.49 15.12
C ASP A 111 -6.67 4.32 13.64
N LEU A 112 -7.18 3.24 13.05
CA LEU A 112 -6.86 2.87 11.68
C LEU A 112 -7.46 3.83 10.65
N ASP A 113 -8.55 4.52 10.99
CA ASP A 113 -9.21 5.46 10.08
C ASP A 113 -8.39 6.75 9.99
N SER A 114 -8.00 7.29 11.16
CA SER A 114 -7.11 8.46 11.23
C SER A 114 -5.73 8.17 10.61
N TRP A 115 -5.19 6.97 10.85
CA TRP A 115 -3.94 6.52 10.23
C TRP A 115 -4.07 6.40 8.70
N PHE A 116 -5.18 5.83 8.21
CA PHE A 116 -5.44 5.69 6.78
C PHE A 116 -5.52 7.05 6.07
N GLU A 117 -6.25 8.02 6.62
CA GLU A 117 -6.34 9.36 6.02
C GLU A 117 -4.98 10.06 6.01
N SER A 118 -4.20 9.95 7.09
CA SER A 118 -2.84 10.49 7.17
C SER A 118 -1.90 9.87 6.12
N HIS A 119 -1.98 8.54 5.98
CA HIS A 119 -1.21 7.79 4.98
C HIS A 119 -1.59 8.18 3.56
N LEU A 120 -2.90 8.27 3.27
CA LEU A 120 -3.39 8.60 1.96
C LEU A 120 -3.00 10.03 1.56
N ASP A 121 -3.12 10.99 2.47
CA ASP A 121 -2.67 12.37 2.24
C ASP A 121 -1.18 12.41 1.90
N LEU A 122 -0.34 11.74 2.70
CA LEU A 122 1.11 11.65 2.47
C LEU A 122 1.44 11.07 1.08
N VAL A 123 0.79 9.96 0.70
CA VAL A 123 1.02 9.31 -0.59
C VAL A 123 0.56 10.19 -1.75
N LEU A 124 -0.64 10.76 -1.67
CA LEU A 124 -1.20 11.56 -2.76
C LEU A 124 -0.44 12.87 -2.94
N ASN A 125 -0.15 13.61 -1.88
CA ASN A 125 0.67 14.82 -1.98
C ASN A 125 2.11 14.51 -2.41
N GLY A 126 2.61 13.31 -2.08
CA GLY A 126 3.88 12.81 -2.59
C GLY A 126 3.85 12.48 -4.08
N LEU A 127 2.72 12.08 -4.66
CA LEU A 127 2.61 11.61 -6.05
C LEU A 127 2.06 12.65 -7.03
N GLU A 128 1.18 13.53 -6.57
CA GLU A 128 0.51 14.50 -7.43
C GLU A 128 1.51 15.52 -8.00
N LYS A 129 1.23 16.01 -9.21
CA LYS A 129 1.98 17.14 -9.74
C LYS A 129 1.71 18.37 -8.87
N PRO A 130 2.72 19.21 -8.59
CA PRO A 130 2.51 20.47 -7.91
C PRO A 130 1.43 21.25 -8.65
N LYS A 131 0.40 21.72 -7.94
CA LYS A 131 -0.56 22.67 -8.51
C LYS A 131 0.28 23.87 -8.96
N ARG A 132 0.30 24.16 -10.27
CA ARG A 132 0.98 25.36 -10.78
C ARG A 132 0.43 26.54 -10.00
N GLY A 133 1.25 27.14 -9.12
CA GLY A 133 0.88 28.36 -8.42
C GLY A 133 0.49 29.38 -9.49
N GLY A 134 -0.75 29.84 -9.45
CA GLY A 134 -1.17 30.97 -10.25
C GLY A 134 -0.26 32.14 -9.89
N ARG A 135 0.54 32.61 -10.84
CA ARG A 135 1.15 33.94 -10.73
C ARG A 135 0.00 34.92 -10.86
N GLY A 136 -0.51 35.37 -9.72
CA GLY A 136 -1.13 36.69 -9.59
C GLY A 136 -0.04 37.70 -9.32
#